data_AF-A0A168AWJ6-F1
#
_entry.id   AF-A0A168AWJ6-F1
#
_cell.length_a   1.000
_cell.length_b   1.000
_cell.length_c   1.000
_cell.angle_alpha   90.00
_cell.angle_beta   90.00
_cell.angle_gamma   90.00
#
_symmetry.space_group_name_H-M   'P 1'
#
loop_
_entity.id
_entity.type
_entity.pdbx_description
1 polymer ?
#
loop_
_entity_poly.entity_id
_entity_poly.type
_entity_poly.pdbx_seq_one_letter_code
_entity_poly.pdbx_strand_id
1 'polypeptide(L)'
;MPPKPKGAVKASPDQKEQQQQPPSTVAERTQQRFHATNPLAARVQSSGLSSLTPAEKKTFVYSQLLQPVAQQRIPLSNKSEREFWKAVAKDALPIRRLRDDYDWGCDKSGRDVGTYSLAEHEARSIKQARLTALRLLSQQFGTKRELASHSGRTTVTEAEIEVEKTRRKEMASLNRELYGEITGPLASDPEWDDVIPIVHEEPEDAVARIAYPDDYAEAVAYLRAVMAAKEYSSRTLRLTALVIALNPAHYTVWLYRFQIVKALELPIPSEIAWLNEVALDNLKNYQIWHHRQLLLDHYMPLIFADDAAVAAVARSESAFLATMLAEDTKNYHVWSYRQYMVRKLGHWGPQELGAAQSLIEEDVRNNSAWSHRFFLVFQNPDASTPGCGPAEHDPKVPEAVISREVNYAKEKMALAPQNQSPWNYLRAVLAKAGRKLESEEALAEGFVSGLGTDEESVKSSHALDYLADVYAEQGDKDKARLCLQRLWEKWDPIREGYWKYRAQQLA
;
A
#
# COMPACT_ATOMS: atom_id res chain seq x y z
N MET A 1 46.66 40.09 -28.92
CA MET A 1 47.99 40.09 -28.28
C MET A 1 48.01 41.12 -27.16
N PRO A 2 48.10 40.73 -25.88
CA PRO A 2 48.30 41.69 -24.79
C PRO A 2 49.80 42.02 -24.62
N PRO A 3 50.14 43.22 -24.11
CA PRO A 3 51.51 43.72 -24.07
C PRO A 3 52.36 43.01 -23.02
N LYS A 4 53.65 42.79 -23.35
CA LYS A 4 54.67 42.22 -22.46
C LYS A 4 54.90 43.12 -21.23
N PRO A 5 54.95 42.58 -19.99
CA PRO A 5 55.43 43.34 -18.85
C PRO A 5 56.96 43.45 -18.88
N LYS A 6 57.47 44.68 -18.74
CA LYS A 6 58.88 45.00 -18.50
C LYS A 6 59.14 45.04 -16.99
N GLY A 7 60.26 44.49 -16.56
CA GLY A 7 60.89 44.81 -15.27
C GLY A 7 60.84 43.69 -14.24
N ALA A 8 61.79 42.75 -14.34
CA ALA A 8 62.10 41.82 -13.25
C ALA A 8 62.80 42.58 -12.11
N VAL A 9 62.23 42.54 -10.91
CA VAL A 9 62.94 42.86 -9.67
C VAL A 9 63.72 41.61 -9.27
N LYS A 10 65.04 41.74 -9.11
CA LYS A 10 65.93 40.67 -8.66
C LYS A 10 65.46 40.12 -7.31
N ALA A 11 65.31 38.80 -7.23
CA ALA A 11 65.03 38.07 -6.01
C ALA A 11 66.22 38.19 -5.03
N SER A 12 65.91 38.48 -3.75
CA SER A 12 66.85 38.31 -2.64
C SER A 12 67.08 36.81 -2.40
N PRO A 13 68.33 36.36 -2.17
CA PRO A 13 68.63 34.97 -1.89
C PRO A 13 68.49 34.73 -0.37
N ASP A 14 67.39 34.12 0.05
CA ASP A 14 67.31 33.23 1.23
C ASP A 14 65.85 32.94 1.58
N GLN A 15 65.25 31.95 0.92
CA GLN A 15 64.23 31.10 1.53
C GLN A 15 64.47 29.69 1.04
N LYS A 16 64.98 28.83 1.94
CA LYS A 16 64.99 27.37 1.75
C LYS A 16 63.57 26.96 1.35
N GLU A 17 63.42 26.35 0.17
CA GLU A 17 62.21 25.64 -0.21
C GLU A 17 61.95 24.56 0.85
N GLN A 18 61.06 24.84 1.79
CA GLN A 18 60.46 23.80 2.62
C GLN A 18 59.69 22.90 1.66
N GLN A 19 60.16 21.67 1.44
CA GLN A 19 59.39 20.63 0.78
C GLN A 19 58.10 20.43 1.57
N GLN A 20 57.01 21.06 1.12
CA GLN A 20 55.69 20.88 1.70
C GLN A 20 55.28 19.43 1.45
N GLN A 21 54.88 18.72 2.51
CA GLN A 21 54.38 17.36 2.39
C GLN A 21 53.18 17.34 1.43
N PRO A 22 53.05 16.31 0.57
CA PRO A 22 51.90 16.20 -0.32
C PRO A 22 50.61 16.18 0.51
N PRO A 23 49.57 16.92 0.10
CA PRO A 23 48.35 17.03 0.89
C PRO A 23 47.66 15.66 0.94
N SER A 24 47.34 15.21 2.15
CA SER A 24 46.64 13.95 2.39
C SER A 24 45.13 14.12 2.22
N THR A 25 44.61 15.31 2.53
CA THR A 25 43.18 15.64 2.43
C THR A 25 42.88 16.76 1.42
N VAL A 26 41.61 16.88 1.04
CA VAL A 26 41.13 17.97 0.17
C VAL A 26 41.28 19.32 0.84
N ALA A 27 40.99 19.43 2.14
CA ALA A 27 41.16 20.65 2.92
C ALA A 27 42.63 21.09 2.95
N GLU A 28 43.57 20.16 3.20
CA GLU A 28 45.00 20.43 3.14
C GLU A 28 45.43 20.92 1.75
N ARG A 29 44.96 20.27 0.67
CA ARG A 29 45.25 20.71 -0.70
C ARG A 29 44.69 22.11 -0.98
N THR A 30 43.52 22.42 -0.43
CA THR A 30 42.87 23.73 -0.55
C THR A 30 43.68 24.79 0.19
N GLN A 31 44.12 24.49 1.41
CA GLN A 31 44.95 25.36 2.22
C GLN A 31 46.32 25.61 1.60
N GLN A 32 46.98 24.57 1.05
CA GLN A 32 48.24 24.72 0.32
C GLN A 32 48.09 25.62 -0.92
N ARG A 33 47.01 25.44 -1.70
CA ARG A 33 46.70 26.33 -2.85
C ARG A 33 46.40 27.76 -2.39
N PHE A 34 45.69 27.91 -1.28
CA PHE A 34 45.46 29.21 -0.66
C PHE A 34 46.79 29.88 -0.31
N HIS A 35 47.69 29.22 0.41
CA HIS A 35 49.01 29.75 0.76
C HIS A 35 49.86 30.08 -0.47
N ALA A 36 49.85 29.23 -1.50
CA ALA A 36 50.57 29.46 -2.75
C ALA A 36 50.10 30.73 -3.50
N THR A 37 48.81 31.05 -3.43
CA THR A 37 48.24 32.27 -4.02
C THR A 37 48.20 33.46 -3.06
N ASN A 38 48.51 33.23 -1.77
CA ASN A 38 48.43 34.21 -0.70
C ASN A 38 49.67 34.17 0.22
N PRO A 39 50.90 34.38 -0.30
CA PRO A 39 52.13 34.19 0.47
C PRO A 39 52.24 35.11 1.70
N LEU A 40 51.74 36.35 1.60
CA LEU A 40 51.68 37.27 2.75
C LEU A 40 50.66 36.82 3.80
N ALA A 41 49.52 36.25 3.39
CA ALA A 41 48.53 35.73 4.32
C ALA A 41 49.04 34.47 5.04
N ALA A 42 49.72 33.57 4.32
CA ALA A 42 50.37 32.41 4.90
C ALA A 42 51.40 32.80 5.98
N ARG A 43 52.21 33.83 5.71
CA ARG A 43 53.20 34.35 6.68
C ARG A 43 52.54 35.03 7.89
N VAL A 44 51.43 35.74 7.68
CA VAL A 44 50.64 36.32 8.77
C VAL A 44 49.99 35.23 9.64
N GLN A 45 49.47 34.17 9.02
CA GLN A 45 48.90 33.03 9.75
C GLN A 45 49.95 32.27 10.57
N SER A 46 51.17 32.09 10.04
CA SER A 46 52.23 31.34 10.74
C SER A 46 53.04 32.15 11.74
N SER A 47 53.30 33.43 11.46
CA SER A 47 54.29 34.26 12.17
C SER A 47 53.72 35.60 12.65
N GLY A 48 52.42 35.84 12.47
CA GLY A 48 51.74 37.07 12.88
C GLY A 48 52.00 38.27 11.96
N LEU A 49 51.22 39.33 12.12
CA LEU A 49 51.33 40.55 11.30
C LEU A 49 52.67 41.28 11.48
N SER A 50 53.32 41.10 12.64
CA SER A 50 54.64 41.67 12.96
C SER A 50 55.75 41.13 12.06
N SER A 51 55.57 39.95 11.44
CA SER A 51 56.54 39.33 10.52
C SER A 51 56.66 40.03 9.16
N LEU A 52 55.74 40.96 8.84
CA LEU A 52 55.72 41.69 7.58
C LEU A 52 56.44 43.04 7.68
N THR A 53 57.20 43.39 6.65
CA THR A 53 57.73 44.76 6.47
C THR A 53 56.62 45.79 6.31
N PRO A 54 56.87 47.10 6.52
CA PRO A 54 55.84 48.13 6.30
C PRO A 54 55.21 48.11 4.89
N ALA A 55 56.02 47.81 3.86
CA ALA A 55 55.54 47.65 2.49
C ALA A 55 54.66 46.40 2.33
N GLU A 56 55.06 45.26 2.90
CA GLU A 56 54.26 44.03 2.88
C GLU A 56 52.96 44.16 3.69
N LYS A 57 52.96 44.89 4.81
CA LYS A 57 51.74 45.20 5.58
C LYS A 57 50.76 46.01 4.73
N LYS A 58 51.25 47.04 4.04
CA LYS A 58 50.44 47.85 3.10
C LYS A 58 49.84 46.97 2.01
N THR A 59 50.65 46.13 1.36
CA THR A 59 50.20 45.20 0.32
C THR A 59 49.21 44.17 0.87
N PHE A 60 49.45 43.60 2.05
CA PHE A 60 48.56 42.66 2.71
C PHE A 60 47.19 43.31 3.00
N VAL A 61 47.16 44.47 3.64
CA VAL A 61 45.90 45.18 3.94
C VAL A 61 45.15 45.55 2.66
N TYR A 62 45.84 46.14 1.68
CA TYR A 62 45.21 46.54 0.41
C TYR A 62 44.64 45.32 -0.31
N SER A 63 45.39 44.21 -0.34
CA SER A 63 44.95 42.98 -0.97
C SER A 63 43.70 42.35 -0.33
N GLN A 64 43.39 42.63 0.94
CA GLN A 64 42.11 42.26 1.56
C GLN A 64 40.96 43.16 1.07
N LEU A 65 41.22 44.45 0.86
CA LEU A 65 40.24 45.42 0.36
C LEU A 65 39.94 45.24 -1.15
N LEU A 66 40.87 44.62 -1.90
CA LEU A 66 40.66 44.34 -3.32
C LEU A 66 39.62 43.26 -3.58
N GLN A 67 39.54 42.27 -2.69
CA GLN A 67 38.79 41.05 -2.96
C GLN A 67 37.28 41.27 -3.11
N PRO A 68 36.61 42.08 -2.27
CA PRO A 68 35.18 42.38 -2.47
C PRO A 68 34.88 43.11 -3.77
N VAL A 69 35.76 44.02 -4.21
CA VAL A 69 35.59 44.78 -5.46
C VAL A 69 35.84 43.88 -6.68
N ALA A 70 36.89 43.06 -6.65
CA ALA A 70 37.19 42.08 -7.68
C ALA A 70 36.06 41.05 -7.89
N GLN A 71 35.29 40.78 -6.84
CA GLN A 71 34.15 39.86 -6.82
C GLN A 71 32.80 40.55 -7.08
N GLN A 72 32.80 41.84 -7.44
CA GLN A 72 31.59 42.64 -7.68
C GLN A 72 30.63 42.72 -6.47
N ARG A 73 31.11 42.47 -5.24
CA ARG A 73 30.32 42.60 -4.01
C ARG A 73 30.12 44.05 -3.59
N ILE A 74 31.01 44.93 -4.04
CA ILE A 74 30.92 46.37 -3.85
C ILE A 74 30.68 46.99 -5.22
N PRO A 75 29.46 47.49 -5.50
CA PRO A 75 29.18 48.15 -6.76
C PRO A 75 29.92 49.49 -6.81
N LEU A 76 30.71 49.69 -7.86
CA LEU A 76 31.40 50.95 -8.14
C LEU A 76 30.81 51.60 -9.40
N SER A 77 30.79 52.93 -9.45
CA SER A 77 30.47 53.62 -10.71
C SER A 77 31.55 53.33 -11.77
N ASN A 78 31.21 53.39 -13.05
CA ASN A 78 32.17 53.19 -14.16
C ASN A 78 33.44 54.05 -14.02
N LYS A 79 33.30 55.28 -13.47
CA LYS A 79 34.44 56.17 -13.21
C LYS A 79 35.27 55.68 -12.03
N SER A 80 34.64 55.32 -10.93
CA SER A 80 35.28 54.82 -9.71
C SER A 80 35.98 53.48 -9.95
N GLU A 81 35.36 52.58 -10.71
CA GLU A 81 35.92 51.27 -11.06
C GLU A 81 37.20 51.43 -11.91
N ARG A 82 37.18 52.34 -12.91
CA ARG A 82 38.36 52.62 -13.74
C ARG A 82 39.53 53.16 -12.91
N GLU A 83 39.29 54.11 -12.01
CA GLU A 83 40.34 54.65 -11.15
C GLU A 83 40.82 53.63 -10.11
N PHE A 84 39.92 52.80 -9.58
CA PHE A 84 40.26 51.70 -8.68
C PHE A 84 41.22 50.71 -9.34
N TRP A 85 40.89 50.19 -10.53
CA TRP A 85 41.74 49.24 -11.23
C TRP A 85 43.06 49.87 -11.73
N LYS A 86 43.04 51.16 -12.05
CA LYS A 86 44.26 51.92 -12.36
C LYS A 86 45.20 52.02 -11.15
N ALA A 87 44.67 52.23 -9.95
CA ALA A 87 45.44 52.23 -8.71
C ALA A 87 46.00 50.83 -8.40
N VAL A 88 45.18 49.78 -8.57
CA VAL A 88 45.59 48.38 -8.40
C VAL A 88 46.75 48.01 -9.33
N ALA A 89 46.67 48.40 -10.60
CA ALA A 89 47.72 48.15 -11.58
C ALA A 89 48.99 48.95 -11.29
N LYS A 90 48.84 50.22 -10.89
CA LYS A 90 49.96 51.10 -10.53
C LYS A 90 50.79 50.54 -9.37
N ASP A 91 50.12 50.02 -8.34
CA ASP A 91 50.75 49.50 -7.13
C ASP A 91 51.08 48.00 -7.22
N ALA A 92 50.88 47.38 -8.40
CA ALA A 92 51.14 45.96 -8.68
C ALA A 92 50.52 45.00 -7.64
N LEU A 93 49.31 45.31 -7.17
CA LEU A 93 48.66 44.55 -6.11
C LEU A 93 48.17 43.18 -6.63
N PRO A 94 48.22 42.12 -5.81
CA PRO A 94 47.84 40.77 -6.23
C PRO A 94 46.32 40.64 -6.41
N ILE A 95 45.86 40.57 -7.66
CA ILE A 95 44.44 40.51 -8.03
C ILE A 95 43.87 39.08 -7.92
N ARG A 96 44.64 38.06 -8.29
CA ARG A 96 44.19 36.66 -8.33
C ARG A 96 44.62 35.93 -7.07
N ARG A 97 43.70 35.77 -6.12
CA ARG A 97 43.94 35.15 -4.82
C ARG A 97 42.76 34.26 -4.43
N LEU A 98 43.06 33.09 -3.86
CA LEU A 98 42.02 32.24 -3.27
C LEU A 98 41.57 32.80 -1.92
N ARG A 99 40.32 32.51 -1.55
CA ARG A 99 39.78 32.83 -0.22
C ARG A 99 40.16 31.73 0.79
N ASP A 100 40.15 32.08 2.06
CA ASP A 100 40.43 31.18 3.18
C ASP A 100 39.16 30.48 3.72
N ASP A 101 37.98 30.88 3.23
CA ASP A 101 36.67 30.43 3.71
C ASP A 101 35.97 29.49 2.72
N TYR A 102 36.74 28.66 2.00
CA TYR A 102 36.16 27.69 1.08
C TYR A 102 35.58 26.50 1.86
N ASP A 103 34.27 26.33 1.78
CA ASP A 103 33.53 25.22 2.36
C ASP A 103 33.28 24.14 1.29
N TRP A 104 33.70 22.91 1.57
CA TRP A 104 33.46 21.75 0.70
C TRP A 104 32.08 21.11 0.93
N GLY A 105 31.38 21.51 1.99
CA GLY A 105 30.10 20.96 2.42
C GLY A 105 30.22 19.56 3.02
N CYS A 106 29.08 19.01 3.42
CA CYS A 106 28.99 17.66 3.94
C CYS A 106 28.46 16.66 2.89
N ASP A 107 28.85 15.40 3.04
CA ASP A 107 28.24 14.30 2.30
C ASP A 107 26.92 13.83 2.95
N LYS A 108 26.28 12.81 2.35
CA LYS A 108 25.01 12.23 2.81
C LYS A 108 25.02 11.70 4.25
N SER A 109 26.19 11.44 4.83
CA SER A 109 26.36 10.97 6.21
C SER A 109 26.68 12.10 7.19
N GLY A 110 26.77 13.34 6.70
CA GLY A 110 27.18 14.49 7.48
C GLY A 110 28.70 14.65 7.60
N ARG A 111 29.52 13.84 6.91
CA ARG A 111 30.99 13.97 6.92
C ARG A 111 31.40 15.14 6.02
N ASP A 112 32.23 16.04 6.56
CA ASP A 112 32.85 17.14 5.81
C ASP A 112 33.71 16.60 4.67
N VAL A 113 33.41 17.01 3.43
CA VAL A 113 34.11 16.61 2.21
C VAL A 113 35.56 17.11 2.21
N GLY A 114 35.88 18.17 2.96
CA GLY A 114 37.25 18.63 3.19
C GLY A 114 38.15 17.56 3.82
N THR A 115 37.57 16.63 4.59
CA THR A 115 38.29 15.52 5.24
C THR A 115 38.55 14.32 4.32
N TYR A 116 38.11 14.37 3.07
CA TYR A 116 38.33 13.28 2.12
C TYR A 116 39.80 13.21 1.72
N SER A 117 40.30 11.99 1.50
CA SER A 117 41.51 11.78 0.74
C SER A 117 41.34 12.26 -0.71
N LEU A 118 42.46 12.54 -1.39
CA LEU A 118 42.41 12.99 -2.78
C LEU A 118 41.72 11.97 -3.70
N ALA A 119 41.91 10.67 -3.44
CA ALA A 119 41.28 9.59 -4.20
C ALA A 119 39.77 9.49 -3.95
N GLU A 120 39.31 9.61 -2.70
CA GLU A 120 37.87 9.67 -2.37
C GLU A 120 37.20 10.86 -3.08
N HIS A 121 37.85 12.03 -3.07
CA HIS A 121 37.34 13.22 -3.73
C HIS A 121 37.33 13.08 -5.26
N GLU A 122 38.35 12.47 -5.85
CA GLU A 122 38.39 12.19 -7.29
C GLU A 122 37.25 11.25 -7.71
N ALA A 123 37.03 10.16 -6.96
CA ALA A 123 35.91 9.26 -7.19
C ALA A 123 34.56 9.98 -7.08
N ARG A 124 34.37 10.85 -6.07
CA ARG A 124 33.18 11.70 -5.92
C ARG A 124 33.02 12.66 -7.11
N SER A 125 34.10 13.31 -7.54
CA SER A 125 34.10 14.26 -8.66
C SER A 125 33.71 13.59 -9.98
N ILE A 126 34.20 12.38 -10.23
CA ILE A 126 33.83 11.58 -11.41
C ILE A 126 32.33 11.27 -11.41
N LYS A 127 31.77 10.86 -10.25
CA LYS A 127 30.33 10.63 -10.11
C LYS A 127 29.51 11.91 -10.35
N GLN A 128 29.95 13.06 -9.83
CA GLN A 128 29.29 14.35 -10.08
C GLN A 128 29.35 14.76 -11.56
N ALA A 129 30.50 14.57 -12.21
CA ALA A 129 30.65 14.85 -13.64
C ALA A 129 29.74 13.94 -14.48
N ARG A 130 29.67 12.64 -14.15
CA ARG A 130 28.77 11.67 -14.78
C ARG A 130 27.31 12.07 -14.61
N LEU A 131 26.88 12.38 -13.40
CA LEU A 131 25.53 12.87 -13.12
C LEU A 131 25.18 14.13 -13.92
N THR A 132 26.12 15.08 -14.02
CA THR A 132 25.94 16.30 -14.81
C THR A 132 25.77 16.00 -16.30
N ALA A 133 26.58 15.09 -16.85
CA ALA A 133 26.46 14.66 -18.24
C ALA A 133 25.11 13.98 -18.51
N LEU A 134 24.66 13.10 -17.62
CA LEU A 134 23.36 12.45 -17.74
C LEU A 134 22.21 13.46 -17.68
N ARG A 135 22.27 14.46 -16.77
CA ARG A 135 21.26 15.53 -16.68
C ARG A 135 21.15 16.33 -17.99
N LEU A 136 22.28 16.66 -18.62
CA LEU A 136 22.29 17.34 -19.91
C LEU A 136 21.65 16.48 -21.01
N LEU A 137 21.95 15.18 -21.06
CA LEU A 137 21.35 14.25 -22.03
C LEU A 137 19.83 14.07 -21.78
N SER A 138 19.41 14.02 -20.52
CA SER A 138 17.99 13.94 -20.15
C SER A 138 17.24 15.22 -20.54
N GLN A 139 17.84 16.40 -20.33
CA GLN A 139 17.28 17.67 -20.78
C GLN A 139 17.13 17.73 -22.31
N GLN A 140 18.12 17.22 -23.05
CA GLN A 140 18.03 17.11 -24.51
C GLN A 140 16.90 16.18 -24.95
N PHE A 141 16.72 15.04 -24.28
CA PHE A 141 15.59 14.15 -24.53
C PHE A 141 14.25 14.83 -24.25
N GLY A 142 14.11 15.52 -23.11
CA GLY A 142 12.91 16.28 -22.77
C GLY A 142 12.55 17.32 -23.82
N THR A 143 13.54 18.12 -24.23
CA THR A 143 13.38 19.11 -25.32
C THR A 143 12.94 18.46 -26.63
N LYS A 144 13.54 17.31 -27.00
CA LYS A 144 13.16 16.56 -28.20
C LYS A 144 11.71 16.07 -28.12
N ARG A 145 11.29 15.57 -26.96
CA ARG A 145 9.93 15.06 -26.73
C ARG A 145 8.88 16.17 -26.78
N GLU A 146 9.15 17.33 -26.20
CA GLU A 146 8.28 18.51 -26.30
C GLU A 146 8.14 18.99 -27.75
N LEU A 147 9.24 19.02 -28.50
CA LEU A 147 9.19 19.38 -29.92
C LEU A 147 8.40 18.36 -30.75
N ALA A 148 8.49 17.08 -30.41
CA ALA A 148 7.74 16.01 -31.06
C ALA A 148 6.22 16.17 -30.84
N SER A 149 5.79 16.51 -29.61
CA SER A 149 4.38 16.71 -29.28
C SER A 149 3.76 17.94 -29.95
N HIS A 150 4.54 19.00 -30.18
CA HIS A 150 4.03 20.26 -30.74
C HIS A 150 4.13 20.38 -32.27
N SER A 151 5.15 19.79 -32.90
CA SER A 151 5.47 20.07 -34.31
C SER A 151 5.13 18.94 -35.29
N GLY A 152 4.93 17.71 -34.82
CA GLY A 152 4.71 16.51 -35.65
C GLY A 152 5.86 16.16 -36.61
N ARG A 153 6.93 16.97 -36.66
CA ARG A 153 8.10 16.81 -37.55
C ARG A 153 9.24 16.01 -36.91
N THR A 154 9.15 15.77 -35.60
CA THR A 154 10.13 14.99 -34.83
C THR A 154 9.38 13.87 -34.15
N THR A 155 9.91 12.66 -34.20
CA THR A 155 9.36 11.51 -33.49
C THR A 155 10.37 11.05 -32.42
N VAL A 156 9.84 10.62 -31.28
CA VAL A 156 10.61 9.93 -30.23
C VAL A 156 10.32 8.44 -30.39
N THR A 157 11.37 7.65 -30.57
CA THR A 157 11.24 6.20 -30.73
C THR A 157 11.15 5.49 -29.38
N GLU A 158 10.56 4.31 -29.35
CA GLU A 158 10.48 3.48 -28.14
C GLU A 158 11.88 3.13 -27.59
N ALA A 159 12.85 2.91 -28.46
CA ALA A 159 14.26 2.70 -28.08
C ALA A 159 14.84 3.93 -27.34
N GLU A 160 14.50 5.14 -27.76
CA GLU A 160 14.96 6.37 -27.08
C GLU A 160 14.30 6.54 -25.70
N ILE A 161 13.06 6.11 -25.53
CA ILE A 161 12.36 6.09 -24.24
C ILE A 161 13.07 5.12 -23.28
N GLU A 162 13.42 3.92 -23.73
CA GLU A 162 14.12 2.93 -22.90
C GLU A 162 15.54 3.39 -22.52
N VAL A 163 16.22 4.09 -23.43
CA VAL A 163 17.50 4.75 -23.12
C VAL A 163 17.31 5.85 -22.05
N GLU A 164 16.25 6.65 -22.14
CA GLU A 164 15.94 7.66 -21.11
C GLU A 164 15.59 7.04 -19.75
N LYS A 165 14.79 5.97 -19.71
CA LYS A 165 14.50 5.25 -18.47
C LYS A 165 15.77 4.72 -17.81
N THR A 166 16.66 4.13 -18.60
CA THR A 166 17.96 3.64 -18.12
C THR A 166 18.81 4.79 -17.57
N ARG A 167 18.86 5.92 -18.29
CA ARG A 167 19.56 7.14 -17.87
C ARG A 167 19.04 7.67 -16.54
N ARG A 168 17.72 7.73 -16.34
CA ARG A 168 17.10 8.21 -15.10
C ARG A 168 17.33 7.27 -13.91
N LYS A 169 17.30 5.96 -14.12
CA LYS A 169 17.71 4.97 -13.10
C LYS A 169 19.15 5.19 -12.65
N GLU A 170 20.05 5.46 -13.60
CA GLU A 170 21.44 5.77 -13.29
C GLU A 170 21.58 7.11 -12.54
N MET A 171 20.84 8.14 -12.95
CA MET A 171 20.79 9.43 -12.26
C MET A 171 20.28 9.28 -10.82
N ALA A 172 19.21 8.51 -10.60
CA ALA A 172 18.67 8.23 -9.27
C ALA A 172 19.69 7.52 -8.37
N SER A 173 20.40 6.52 -8.91
CA SER A 173 21.48 5.83 -8.19
C SER A 173 22.61 6.80 -7.80
N LEU A 174 23.07 7.64 -8.72
CA LEU A 174 24.12 8.63 -8.46
C LEU A 174 23.67 9.69 -7.44
N ASN A 175 22.44 10.18 -7.54
CA ASN A 175 21.86 11.12 -6.57
C ASN A 175 21.82 10.50 -5.16
N ARG A 176 21.36 9.25 -5.03
CA ARG A 176 21.36 8.51 -3.76
C ARG A 176 22.77 8.33 -3.20
N GLU A 177 23.73 7.98 -4.06
CA GLU A 177 25.11 7.79 -3.64
C GLU A 177 25.79 9.08 -3.20
N LEU A 178 25.57 10.17 -3.92
CA LEU A 178 26.24 11.46 -3.72
C LEU A 178 25.60 12.32 -2.63
N TYR A 179 24.27 12.31 -2.56
CA TYR A 179 23.47 13.27 -1.79
C TYR A 179 22.44 12.60 -0.86
N GLY A 180 22.20 11.30 -1.00
CA GLY A 180 21.18 10.59 -0.22
C GLY A 180 19.75 10.82 -0.72
N GLU A 181 19.56 11.52 -1.84
CA GLU A 181 18.26 11.72 -2.47
C GLU A 181 17.70 10.39 -2.99
N ILE A 182 16.47 10.05 -2.60
CA ILE A 182 15.76 8.86 -3.07
C ILE A 182 14.76 9.32 -4.12
N THR A 183 15.05 9.03 -5.40
CA THR A 183 14.10 9.22 -6.50
C THR A 183 13.35 7.91 -6.70
N GLY A 184 12.02 7.95 -6.59
CA GLY A 184 11.21 6.76 -6.77
C GLY A 184 11.00 6.38 -8.25
N PRO A 185 10.48 5.17 -8.50
CA PRO A 185 10.30 4.63 -9.85
C PRO A 185 9.44 5.52 -10.75
N LEU A 186 8.40 6.19 -10.24
CA LEU A 186 7.50 7.00 -11.06
C LEU A 186 8.18 8.29 -11.53
N ALA A 187 8.89 8.99 -10.64
CA ALA A 187 9.67 10.17 -11.01
C ALA A 187 10.80 9.84 -12.02
N SER A 188 11.30 8.60 -11.99
CA SER A 188 12.33 8.13 -12.93
C SER A 188 11.78 7.69 -14.29
N ASP A 189 10.47 7.62 -14.47
CA ASP A 189 9.84 7.21 -15.73
C ASP A 189 9.38 8.45 -16.52
N PRO A 190 9.90 8.69 -17.75
CA PRO A 190 9.49 9.81 -18.57
C PRO A 190 7.98 9.88 -18.80
N GLU A 191 7.27 8.76 -18.79
CA GLU A 191 5.82 8.75 -18.96
C GLU A 191 5.11 9.65 -17.93
N TRP A 192 5.73 9.97 -16.79
CA TRP A 192 5.15 10.77 -15.71
C TRP A 192 5.64 12.24 -15.64
N ASP A 193 6.44 12.69 -16.62
CA ASP A 193 7.02 14.05 -16.64
C ASP A 193 5.99 15.19 -16.59
N ASP A 194 4.82 14.97 -17.18
CA ASP A 194 3.73 15.94 -17.22
C ASP A 194 2.92 16.00 -15.92
N VAL A 195 3.15 15.06 -14.99
CA VAL A 195 2.42 14.95 -13.72
C VAL A 195 3.27 15.51 -12.59
N ILE A 196 2.78 16.58 -11.96
CA ILE A 196 3.37 17.12 -10.73
C ILE A 196 2.73 16.38 -9.54
N PRO A 197 3.48 15.59 -8.75
CA PRO A 197 2.93 14.82 -7.66
C PRO A 197 2.38 15.72 -6.54
N ILE A 198 1.25 15.35 -5.95
CA ILE A 198 0.63 16.07 -4.82
C ILE A 198 0.98 15.33 -3.53
N VAL A 199 2.02 15.81 -2.83
CA VAL A 199 2.50 15.20 -1.58
C VAL A 199 1.47 15.37 -0.45
N HIS A 200 1.34 14.35 0.39
CA HIS A 200 0.55 14.48 1.62
C HIS A 200 1.36 15.19 2.69
N GLU A 201 0.95 16.39 3.06
CA GLU A 201 1.49 17.09 4.22
C GLU A 201 0.54 16.91 5.40
N GLU A 202 1.04 16.29 6.46
CA GLU A 202 0.35 16.19 7.75
C GLU A 202 0.87 17.29 8.69
N PRO A 203 -0.01 17.91 9.50
CA PRO A 203 0.39 18.86 10.53
C PRO A 203 1.44 18.30 11.50
N GLU A 204 2.27 19.16 12.11
CA GLU A 204 3.29 18.72 13.08
C GLU A 204 2.69 18.05 14.31
N ASP A 205 1.46 18.41 14.69
CA ASP A 205 0.70 17.85 15.82
C ASP A 205 -0.23 16.70 15.41
N ALA A 206 -0.07 16.16 14.19
CA ALA A 206 -0.88 15.05 13.72
C ALA A 206 -0.72 13.81 14.62
N VAL A 207 -1.85 13.32 15.14
CA VAL A 207 -1.92 12.06 15.88
C VAL A 207 -1.96 10.87 14.92
N ALA A 208 -1.36 9.75 15.32
CA ALA A 208 -1.29 8.51 14.54
C ALA A 208 -0.63 8.65 13.14
N ARG A 209 0.32 9.59 13.01
CA ARG A 209 1.14 9.78 11.82
C ARG A 209 1.84 8.48 11.42
N ILE A 210 1.68 8.08 10.16
CA ILE A 210 2.34 6.90 9.61
C ILE A 210 3.67 7.34 8.98
N ALA A 211 4.76 6.70 9.38
CA ALA A 211 6.03 6.84 8.69
C ALA A 211 5.98 6.02 7.38
N TYR A 212 5.35 6.59 6.34
CA TYR A 212 5.18 5.92 5.06
C TYR A 212 6.53 5.55 4.43
N PRO A 213 6.67 4.33 3.88
CA PRO A 213 7.76 4.00 2.97
C PRO A 213 7.78 4.95 1.76
N ASP A 214 8.98 5.27 1.27
CA ASP A 214 9.18 6.25 0.18
C ASP A 214 8.43 5.87 -1.10
N ASP A 215 8.34 4.57 -1.41
CA ASP A 215 7.64 4.04 -2.58
C ASP A 215 6.12 4.21 -2.48
N TYR A 216 5.55 3.98 -1.29
CA TYR A 216 4.14 4.26 -1.02
C TYR A 216 3.83 5.76 -1.06
N ALA A 217 4.68 6.57 -0.44
CA ALA A 217 4.53 8.02 -0.44
C ALA A 217 4.56 8.59 -1.87
N GLU A 218 5.50 8.13 -2.71
CA GLU A 218 5.56 8.51 -4.12
C GLU A 218 4.30 8.07 -4.88
N ALA A 219 3.94 6.78 -4.82
CA ALA A 219 2.81 6.24 -5.58
C ALA A 219 1.49 6.95 -5.23
N VAL A 220 1.27 7.24 -3.95
CA VAL A 220 0.07 7.96 -3.49
C VAL A 220 0.11 9.44 -3.88
N ALA A 221 1.28 10.09 -3.91
CA ALA A 221 1.39 11.48 -4.36
C ALA A 221 1.05 11.64 -5.86
N TYR A 222 1.52 10.71 -6.70
CA TYR A 222 1.10 10.64 -8.11
C TYR A 222 -0.38 10.28 -8.24
N LEU A 223 -0.89 9.36 -7.42
CA LEU A 223 -2.31 8.99 -7.42
C LEU A 223 -3.19 10.22 -7.14
N ARG A 224 -2.84 11.02 -6.12
CA ARG A 224 -3.56 12.26 -5.80
C ARG A 224 -3.59 13.24 -6.98
N ALA A 225 -2.46 13.38 -7.69
CA ALA A 225 -2.35 14.26 -8.85
C ALA A 225 -3.29 13.83 -10.00
N VAL A 226 -3.23 12.56 -10.40
CA VAL A 226 -4.06 12.06 -11.52
C VAL A 226 -5.54 12.00 -11.17
N MET A 227 -5.88 11.71 -9.91
CA MET A 227 -7.25 11.77 -9.42
C MET A 227 -7.81 13.19 -9.44
N ALA A 228 -7.02 14.18 -9.03
CA ALA A 228 -7.41 15.60 -9.08
C ALA A 228 -7.65 16.06 -10.52
N ALA A 229 -6.83 15.60 -11.46
CA ALA A 229 -6.99 15.85 -12.90
C ALA A 229 -8.11 15.03 -13.56
N LYS A 230 -8.70 14.06 -12.84
CA LYS A 230 -9.63 13.06 -13.39
C LYS A 230 -9.08 12.37 -14.65
N GLU A 231 -7.79 12.08 -14.64
CA GLU A 231 -7.17 11.39 -15.77
C GLU A 231 -7.64 9.93 -15.79
N TYR A 232 -8.08 9.44 -16.95
CA TYR A 232 -8.40 8.03 -17.16
C TYR A 232 -7.57 7.51 -18.32
N SER A 233 -6.51 6.77 -18.02
CA SER A 233 -5.50 6.35 -19.00
C SER A 233 -4.86 5.01 -18.60
N SER A 234 -4.19 4.35 -19.55
CA SER A 234 -3.49 3.09 -19.28
C SER A 234 -2.40 3.21 -18.20
N ARG A 235 -1.75 4.39 -18.08
CA ARG A 235 -0.76 4.64 -17.01
C ARG A 235 -1.41 4.77 -15.64
N THR A 236 -2.57 5.44 -15.56
CA THR A 236 -3.32 5.52 -14.29
C THR A 236 -3.84 4.15 -13.86
N LEU A 237 -4.24 3.29 -14.79
CA LEU A 237 -4.60 1.90 -14.47
C LEU A 237 -3.43 1.15 -13.83
N ARG A 238 -2.23 1.23 -14.39
CA ARG A 238 -1.02 0.62 -13.80
C ARG A 238 -0.69 1.21 -12.43
N LEU A 239 -0.83 2.52 -12.26
CA LEU A 239 -0.62 3.18 -10.97
C LEU A 239 -1.60 2.66 -9.92
N THR A 240 -2.89 2.47 -10.26
CA THR A 240 -3.84 1.90 -9.31
C THR A 240 -3.46 0.48 -8.87
N ALA A 241 -2.94 -0.36 -9.78
CA ALA A 241 -2.45 -1.68 -9.43
C ALA A 241 -1.25 -1.63 -8.46
N LEU A 242 -0.31 -0.71 -8.69
CA LEU A 242 0.81 -0.48 -7.78
C LEU A 242 0.34 -0.06 -6.39
N VAL A 243 -0.57 0.92 -6.29
CA VAL A 243 -1.07 1.39 -4.99
C VAL A 243 -1.88 0.30 -4.28
N ILE A 244 -2.66 -0.50 -5.01
CA ILE A 244 -3.40 -1.64 -4.45
C ILE A 244 -2.45 -2.72 -3.93
N ALA A 245 -1.35 -3.00 -4.64
CA ALA A 245 -0.34 -3.95 -4.17
C ALA A 245 0.33 -3.48 -2.85
N LEU A 246 0.53 -2.16 -2.69
CA LEU A 246 1.10 -1.59 -1.47
C LEU A 246 0.09 -1.47 -0.32
N ASN A 247 -1.19 -1.17 -0.63
CA ASN A 247 -2.27 -1.09 0.35
C ASN A 247 -3.63 -1.50 -0.28
N PRO A 248 -3.99 -2.79 -0.22
CA PRO A 248 -5.20 -3.29 -0.83
C PRO A 248 -6.46 -2.83 -0.09
N ALA A 249 -6.35 -2.26 1.11
CA ALA A 249 -7.49 -1.71 1.85
C ALA A 249 -7.82 -0.25 1.47
N HIS A 250 -7.03 0.38 0.60
CA HIS A 250 -7.24 1.77 0.20
C HIS A 250 -8.47 1.92 -0.72
N TYR A 251 -9.66 2.06 -0.13
CA TYR A 251 -10.94 2.07 -0.85
C TYR A 251 -11.04 3.12 -1.98
N THR A 252 -10.42 4.28 -1.83
CA THR A 252 -10.43 5.34 -2.85
C THR A 252 -9.78 4.89 -4.17
N VAL A 253 -8.66 4.16 -4.14
CA VAL A 253 -8.00 3.70 -5.37
C VAL A 253 -8.83 2.65 -6.10
N TRP A 254 -9.57 1.80 -5.38
CA TRP A 254 -10.49 0.82 -5.97
C TRP A 254 -11.65 1.49 -6.72
N LEU A 255 -12.23 2.54 -6.16
CA LEU A 255 -13.28 3.29 -6.82
C LEU A 255 -12.74 4.00 -8.08
N TYR A 256 -11.56 4.61 -7.97
CA TYR A 256 -10.91 5.27 -9.10
C TYR A 256 -10.51 4.27 -10.20
N ARG A 257 -10.01 3.09 -9.83
CA ARG A 257 -9.73 1.99 -10.76
C ARG A 257 -10.98 1.57 -11.52
N PHE A 258 -12.12 1.40 -10.84
CA PHE A 258 -13.38 1.08 -11.51
C PHE A 258 -13.86 2.20 -12.47
N GLN A 259 -13.59 3.47 -12.14
CA GLN A 259 -13.85 4.58 -13.08
C GLN A 259 -12.98 4.48 -14.33
N ILE A 260 -11.69 4.14 -14.17
CA ILE A 260 -10.77 3.92 -15.30
C ILE A 260 -11.24 2.75 -16.17
N VAL A 261 -11.60 1.62 -15.56
CA VAL A 261 -12.12 0.43 -16.27
C VAL A 261 -13.31 0.81 -17.17
N LYS A 262 -14.26 1.59 -16.65
CA LYS A 262 -15.41 2.06 -17.42
C LYS A 262 -15.03 3.08 -18.50
N ALA A 263 -14.21 4.07 -18.16
CA ALA A 263 -13.85 5.15 -19.07
C ALA A 263 -13.03 4.67 -20.28
N LEU A 264 -12.23 3.61 -20.08
CA LEU A 264 -11.42 2.99 -21.13
C LEU A 264 -12.10 1.77 -21.77
N GLU A 265 -13.32 1.42 -21.34
CA GLU A 265 -14.08 0.25 -21.81
C GLU A 265 -13.25 -1.04 -21.78
N LEU A 266 -12.52 -1.25 -20.68
CA LEU A 266 -11.62 -2.40 -20.56
C LEU A 266 -12.42 -3.71 -20.52
N PRO A 267 -11.91 -4.80 -21.13
CA PRO A 267 -12.56 -6.11 -21.06
C PRO A 267 -12.69 -6.59 -19.60
N ILE A 268 -13.92 -6.66 -19.10
CA ILE A 268 -14.20 -7.08 -17.72
C ILE A 268 -13.64 -8.48 -17.40
N PRO A 269 -13.66 -9.49 -18.30
CA PRO A 269 -13.03 -10.78 -18.02
C PRO A 269 -11.53 -10.66 -17.70
N SER A 270 -10.81 -9.74 -18.35
CA SER A 270 -9.38 -9.50 -18.07
C SER A 270 -9.18 -8.85 -16.70
N GLU A 271 -10.04 -7.92 -16.32
CA GLU A 271 -9.99 -7.29 -14.99
C GLU A 271 -10.34 -8.28 -13.87
N ILE A 272 -11.32 -9.17 -14.10
CA ILE A 272 -11.64 -10.26 -13.17
C ILE A 272 -10.46 -11.23 -13.02
N ALA A 273 -9.75 -11.54 -14.11
CA ALA A 273 -8.57 -12.40 -14.04
C ALA A 273 -7.46 -11.76 -13.18
N TRP A 274 -7.16 -10.48 -13.38
CA TRP A 274 -6.25 -9.73 -12.50
C TRP A 274 -6.74 -9.72 -11.04
N LEU A 275 -8.03 -9.49 -10.82
CA LEU A 275 -8.62 -9.46 -9.48
C LEU A 275 -8.55 -10.83 -8.77
N ASN A 276 -8.59 -11.94 -9.51
CA ASN A 276 -8.41 -13.27 -8.93
C ASN A 276 -7.03 -13.42 -8.29
N GLU A 277 -5.97 -12.93 -8.94
CA GLU A 277 -4.60 -12.94 -8.40
C GLU A 277 -4.53 -12.11 -7.11
N VAL A 278 -5.05 -10.87 -7.16
CA VAL A 278 -5.06 -9.98 -5.99
C VAL A 278 -5.84 -10.58 -4.82
N ALA A 279 -6.95 -11.27 -5.09
CA ALA A 279 -7.78 -11.92 -4.07
C ALA A 279 -7.09 -13.12 -3.40
N LEU A 280 -6.32 -13.91 -4.16
CA LEU A 280 -5.55 -15.04 -3.62
C LEU A 280 -4.42 -14.54 -2.71
N ASP A 281 -3.80 -13.42 -3.05
CA ASP A 281 -2.79 -12.77 -2.20
C ASP A 281 -3.41 -12.09 -0.96
N ASN A 282 -4.72 -11.80 -0.98
CA ASN A 282 -5.40 -10.98 0.03
C ASN A 282 -6.78 -11.56 0.41
N LEU A 283 -6.77 -12.76 1.03
CA LEU A 283 -7.99 -13.54 1.31
C LEU A 283 -9.09 -12.76 2.08
N LYS A 284 -8.73 -11.77 2.91
CA LYS A 284 -9.66 -11.04 3.81
C LYS A 284 -9.63 -9.54 3.56
N ASN A 285 -10.28 -9.12 2.48
CA ASN A 285 -10.32 -7.72 2.07
C ASN A 285 -11.69 -7.32 1.50
N TYR A 286 -12.35 -6.32 2.10
CA TYR A 286 -13.68 -5.86 1.66
C TYR A 286 -13.67 -5.27 0.25
N GLN A 287 -12.64 -4.52 -0.09
CA GLN A 287 -12.56 -3.75 -1.33
C GLN A 287 -12.48 -4.66 -2.55
N ILE A 288 -11.77 -5.79 -2.46
CA ILE A 288 -11.67 -6.81 -3.51
C ILE A 288 -13.05 -7.36 -3.86
N TRP A 289 -13.80 -7.82 -2.85
CA TRP A 289 -15.12 -8.41 -3.06
C TRP A 289 -16.15 -7.38 -3.53
N HIS A 290 -16.07 -6.15 -3.02
CA HIS A 290 -16.92 -5.07 -3.50
C HIS A 290 -16.58 -4.68 -4.95
N HIS A 291 -15.29 -4.58 -5.30
CA HIS A 291 -14.86 -4.29 -6.66
C HIS A 291 -15.33 -5.39 -7.62
N ARG A 292 -15.25 -6.67 -7.21
CA ARG A 292 -15.80 -7.79 -7.97
C ARG A 292 -17.30 -7.64 -8.24
N GLN A 293 -18.09 -7.23 -7.24
CA GLN A 293 -19.51 -6.93 -7.42
C GLN A 293 -19.73 -5.81 -8.42
N LEU A 294 -19.00 -4.69 -8.32
CA LEU A 294 -19.11 -3.57 -9.25
C LEU A 294 -18.80 -3.97 -10.70
N LEU A 295 -17.77 -4.81 -10.90
CA LEU A 295 -17.42 -5.34 -12.21
C LEU A 295 -18.57 -6.19 -12.79
N LEU A 296 -19.15 -7.10 -12.00
CA LEU A 296 -20.27 -7.92 -12.46
C LEU A 296 -21.56 -7.13 -12.63
N ASP A 297 -21.86 -6.17 -11.76
CA ASP A 297 -23.01 -5.29 -11.90
C ASP A 297 -22.94 -4.48 -13.19
N HIS A 298 -21.74 -4.08 -13.60
CA HIS A 298 -21.50 -3.42 -14.87
C HIS A 298 -21.54 -4.37 -16.07
N TYR A 299 -21.00 -5.58 -15.93
CA TYR A 299 -20.81 -6.52 -17.03
C TYR A 299 -22.07 -7.32 -17.39
N MET A 300 -22.84 -7.75 -16.39
CA MET A 300 -24.03 -8.58 -16.60
C MET A 300 -25.04 -7.95 -17.58
N PRO A 301 -25.39 -6.64 -17.48
CA PRO A 301 -26.26 -5.99 -18.47
C PRO A 301 -25.68 -5.89 -19.89
N LEU A 302 -24.37 -6.11 -20.07
CA LEU A 302 -23.74 -6.10 -21.40
C LEU A 302 -23.83 -7.47 -22.08
N ILE A 303 -23.95 -8.55 -21.30
CA ILE A 303 -23.96 -9.93 -21.81
C ILE A 303 -25.29 -10.65 -21.61
N PHE A 304 -26.30 -10.02 -21.01
CA PHE A 304 -27.54 -10.70 -20.60
C PHE A 304 -28.31 -11.38 -21.73
N ALA A 305 -28.12 -10.92 -22.98
CA ALA A 305 -28.77 -11.49 -24.16
C ALA A 305 -28.02 -12.74 -24.72
N ASP A 306 -26.83 -13.03 -24.20
CA ASP A 306 -26.01 -14.19 -24.58
C ASP A 306 -25.96 -15.20 -23.43
N ASP A 307 -26.84 -16.20 -23.50
CA ASP A 307 -26.93 -17.27 -22.51
C ASP A 307 -25.61 -18.04 -22.34
N ALA A 308 -24.82 -18.18 -23.41
CA ALA A 308 -23.54 -18.88 -23.35
C ALA A 308 -22.49 -18.06 -22.59
N ALA A 309 -22.47 -16.73 -22.80
CA ALA A 309 -21.62 -15.82 -22.05
C ALA A 309 -22.00 -15.76 -20.57
N VAL A 310 -23.29 -15.65 -20.25
CA VAL A 310 -23.80 -15.67 -18.87
C VAL A 310 -23.42 -16.97 -18.18
N ALA A 311 -23.62 -18.12 -18.84
CA ALA A 311 -23.25 -19.41 -18.29
C ALA A 311 -21.72 -19.56 -18.13
N ALA A 312 -20.91 -18.95 -18.99
CA ALA A 312 -19.46 -18.94 -18.85
C ALA A 312 -19.01 -18.15 -17.62
N VAL A 313 -19.58 -16.96 -17.39
CA VAL A 313 -19.34 -16.17 -16.17
C VAL A 313 -19.76 -16.96 -14.94
N ALA A 314 -20.95 -17.55 -14.94
CA ALA A 314 -21.43 -18.35 -13.81
C ALA A 314 -20.47 -19.48 -13.44
N ARG A 315 -20.01 -20.25 -14.44
CA ARG A 315 -19.03 -21.33 -14.22
C ARG A 315 -17.70 -20.80 -13.71
N SER A 316 -17.18 -19.72 -14.29
CA SER A 316 -15.89 -19.15 -13.87
C SER A 316 -15.95 -18.60 -12.45
N GLU A 317 -17.03 -17.90 -12.08
CA GLU A 317 -17.23 -17.39 -10.74
C GLU A 317 -17.36 -18.54 -9.74
N SER A 318 -18.15 -19.56 -10.06
CA SER A 318 -18.35 -20.72 -9.18
C SER A 318 -17.04 -21.47 -8.92
N ALA A 319 -16.22 -21.65 -9.97
CA ALA A 319 -14.89 -22.25 -9.85
C ALA A 319 -13.96 -21.42 -8.97
N PHE A 320 -13.91 -20.10 -9.17
CA PHE A 320 -13.07 -19.22 -8.36
C PHE A 320 -13.50 -19.18 -6.88
N LEU A 321 -14.81 -19.16 -6.61
CA LEU A 321 -15.32 -19.22 -5.23
C LEU A 321 -14.98 -20.56 -4.56
N ALA A 322 -14.98 -21.67 -5.31
CA ALA A 322 -14.53 -22.96 -4.79
C ALA A 322 -13.03 -22.92 -4.44
N THR A 323 -12.18 -22.30 -5.27
CA THR A 323 -10.76 -22.09 -4.96
C THR A 323 -10.59 -21.27 -3.67
N MET A 324 -11.30 -20.15 -3.53
CA MET A 324 -11.21 -19.32 -2.32
C MET A 324 -11.71 -20.05 -1.06
N LEU A 325 -12.75 -20.88 -1.16
CA LEU A 325 -13.25 -21.68 -0.04
C LEU A 325 -12.34 -22.88 0.28
N ALA A 326 -11.55 -23.37 -0.67
CA ALA A 326 -10.53 -24.38 -0.39
C ALA A 326 -9.41 -23.81 0.51
N GLU A 327 -9.07 -22.53 0.35
CA GLU A 327 -8.11 -21.82 1.21
C GLU A 327 -8.70 -21.48 2.60
N ASP A 328 -9.94 -21.00 2.64
CA ASP A 328 -10.66 -20.71 3.90
C ASP A 328 -12.16 -21.02 3.74
N THR A 329 -12.57 -22.21 4.20
CA THR A 329 -13.94 -22.73 4.08
C THR A 329 -14.98 -21.89 4.82
N LYS A 330 -14.55 -20.94 5.66
CA LYS A 330 -15.40 -20.08 6.49
C LYS A 330 -15.22 -18.60 6.16
N ASN A 331 -14.57 -18.27 5.04
CA ASN A 331 -14.37 -16.89 4.60
C ASN A 331 -15.71 -16.16 4.38
N TYR A 332 -16.01 -15.22 5.26
CA TYR A 332 -17.29 -14.52 5.27
C TYR A 332 -17.54 -13.71 3.99
N HIS A 333 -16.50 -13.10 3.43
CA HIS A 333 -16.65 -12.32 2.20
C HIS A 333 -17.01 -13.21 1.01
N VAL A 334 -16.36 -14.38 0.90
CA VAL A 334 -16.64 -15.37 -0.15
C VAL A 334 -18.08 -15.86 -0.06
N TRP A 335 -18.55 -16.22 1.15
CA TRP A 335 -19.92 -16.67 1.37
C TRP A 335 -20.95 -15.57 1.07
N SER A 336 -20.70 -14.34 1.51
CA SER A 336 -21.57 -13.19 1.20
C SER A 336 -21.64 -12.93 -0.31
N TYR A 337 -20.50 -12.98 -0.99
CA TYR A 337 -20.44 -12.81 -2.44
C TYR A 337 -21.12 -13.97 -3.18
N ARG A 338 -20.96 -15.21 -2.71
CA ARG A 338 -21.62 -16.40 -3.26
C ARG A 338 -23.14 -16.27 -3.20
N GLN A 339 -23.71 -15.78 -2.08
CA GLN A 339 -25.14 -15.49 -2.00
C GLN A 339 -25.56 -14.36 -2.95
N TYR A 340 -24.74 -13.33 -3.12
CA TYR A 340 -24.98 -12.30 -4.14
C TYR A 340 -25.03 -12.92 -5.54
N MET A 341 -24.11 -13.81 -5.90
CA MET A 341 -24.08 -14.50 -7.18
C MET A 341 -25.32 -15.36 -7.42
N VAL A 342 -25.75 -16.12 -6.42
CA VAL A 342 -27.00 -16.90 -6.50
C VAL A 342 -28.19 -16.01 -6.84
N ARG A 343 -28.33 -14.86 -6.17
CA ARG A 343 -29.41 -13.90 -6.46
C ARG A 343 -29.25 -13.27 -7.85
N LYS A 344 -28.04 -12.86 -8.22
CA LYS A 344 -27.73 -12.17 -9.48
C LYS A 344 -27.98 -13.06 -10.70
N LEU A 345 -27.68 -14.35 -10.60
CA LEU A 345 -27.81 -15.33 -11.68
C LEU A 345 -29.06 -16.20 -11.59
N GLY A 346 -29.84 -16.10 -10.50
CA GLY A 346 -30.99 -16.99 -10.25
C GLY A 346 -30.59 -18.45 -10.05
N HIS A 347 -29.36 -18.74 -9.60
CA HIS A 347 -28.81 -20.09 -9.49
C HIS A 347 -29.19 -20.78 -8.17
N TRP A 348 -30.49 -20.92 -7.93
CA TRP A 348 -31.06 -21.59 -6.75
C TRP A 348 -31.15 -23.12 -6.89
N GLY A 349 -30.72 -23.65 -8.03
CA GLY A 349 -30.95 -25.03 -8.44
C GLY A 349 -30.13 -26.09 -7.69
N PRO A 350 -30.31 -27.37 -8.05
CA PRO A 350 -29.67 -28.50 -7.38
C PRO A 350 -28.14 -28.48 -7.38
N GLN A 351 -27.51 -27.85 -8.36
CA GLN A 351 -26.05 -27.75 -8.44
C GLN A 351 -25.46 -27.00 -7.23
N GLU A 352 -26.04 -25.86 -6.89
CA GLU A 352 -25.54 -25.03 -5.78
C GLU A 352 -25.90 -25.65 -4.42
N LEU A 353 -27.08 -26.27 -4.32
CA LEU A 353 -27.46 -27.04 -3.13
C LEU A 353 -26.53 -28.25 -2.93
N GLY A 354 -26.15 -28.93 -4.00
CA GLY A 354 -25.17 -30.03 -4.00
C GLY A 354 -23.80 -29.56 -3.53
N ALA A 355 -23.33 -28.40 -4.02
CA ALA A 355 -22.06 -27.83 -3.56
C ALA A 355 -22.08 -27.47 -2.06
N ALA A 356 -23.19 -26.91 -1.55
CA ALA A 356 -23.35 -26.67 -0.12
C ALA A 356 -23.36 -27.97 0.68
N GLN A 357 -23.99 -29.02 0.14
CA GLN A 357 -24.01 -30.35 0.74
C GLN A 357 -22.61 -30.96 0.80
N SER A 358 -21.81 -30.91 -0.27
CA SER A 358 -20.42 -31.42 -0.26
C SER A 358 -19.59 -30.74 0.83
N LEU A 359 -19.71 -29.42 1.00
CA LEU A 359 -18.99 -28.68 2.04
C LEU A 359 -19.43 -29.08 3.47
N ILE A 360 -20.69 -29.44 3.67
CA ILE A 360 -21.19 -29.99 4.94
C ILE A 360 -20.71 -31.44 5.15
N GLU A 361 -20.60 -32.23 4.09
CA GLU A 361 -20.10 -33.61 4.16
C GLU A 361 -18.61 -33.67 4.49
N GLU A 362 -17.83 -32.71 3.97
CA GLU A 362 -16.41 -32.53 4.30
C GLU A 362 -16.20 -32.03 5.74
N ASP A 363 -16.94 -31.00 6.16
CA ASP A 363 -16.97 -30.52 7.55
C ASP A 363 -18.40 -30.27 8.01
N VAL A 364 -18.97 -31.23 8.73
CA VAL A 364 -20.33 -31.13 9.29
C VAL A 364 -20.48 -29.96 10.26
N ARG A 365 -19.38 -29.42 10.81
CA ARG A 365 -19.38 -28.27 11.71
C ARG A 365 -19.24 -26.93 10.96
N ASN A 366 -19.17 -26.93 9.63
CA ASN A 366 -19.09 -25.70 8.84
C ASN A 366 -20.43 -24.94 8.85
N ASN A 367 -20.61 -24.07 9.84
CA ASN A 367 -21.82 -23.27 9.99
C ASN A 367 -22.10 -22.35 8.78
N SER A 368 -21.07 -21.92 8.06
CA SER A 368 -21.26 -21.11 6.85
C SER A 368 -21.96 -21.90 5.75
N ALA A 369 -21.60 -23.18 5.57
CA ALA A 369 -22.26 -24.07 4.63
C ALA A 369 -23.71 -24.40 5.05
N TRP A 370 -23.97 -24.61 6.34
CA TRP A 370 -25.33 -24.75 6.88
C TRP A 370 -26.18 -23.49 6.66
N SER A 371 -25.60 -22.31 6.92
CA SER A 371 -26.27 -21.04 6.67
C SER A 371 -26.56 -20.83 5.19
N HIS A 372 -25.64 -21.24 4.30
CA HIS A 372 -25.85 -21.16 2.86
C HIS A 372 -26.92 -22.14 2.38
N ARG A 373 -26.94 -23.37 2.91
CA ARG A 373 -28.01 -24.33 2.66
C ARG A 373 -29.38 -23.76 3.07
N PHE A 374 -29.48 -23.15 4.25
CA PHE A 374 -30.71 -22.50 4.71
C PHE A 374 -31.14 -21.40 3.74
N PHE A 375 -30.20 -20.54 3.34
CA PHE A 375 -30.43 -19.50 2.35
C PHE A 375 -30.99 -20.06 1.03
N LEU A 376 -30.37 -21.10 0.46
CA LEU A 376 -30.80 -21.70 -0.81
C LEU A 376 -32.22 -22.29 -0.73
N VAL A 377 -32.57 -22.91 0.39
CA VAL A 377 -33.84 -23.63 0.53
C VAL A 377 -34.98 -22.68 0.92
N PHE A 378 -34.73 -21.72 1.81
CA PHE A 378 -35.78 -20.91 2.44
C PHE A 378 -35.78 -19.44 2.01
N GLN A 379 -34.94 -19.06 1.05
CA GLN A 379 -34.98 -17.74 0.40
C GLN A 379 -35.07 -17.83 -1.13
N ASN A 380 -35.32 -19.01 -1.69
CA ASN A 380 -35.58 -19.16 -3.12
C ASN A 380 -36.90 -18.47 -3.49
N PRO A 381 -36.92 -17.46 -4.37
CA PRO A 381 -38.14 -16.73 -4.76
C PRO A 381 -39.27 -17.61 -5.29
N ASP A 382 -38.94 -18.77 -5.88
CA ASP A 382 -39.93 -19.70 -6.44
C ASP A 382 -40.68 -20.47 -5.35
N ALA A 383 -40.02 -20.75 -4.21
CA ALA A 383 -40.51 -21.65 -3.17
C ALA A 383 -40.59 -21.00 -1.78
N SER A 384 -40.35 -19.70 -1.66
CA SER A 384 -40.36 -18.97 -0.39
C SER A 384 -41.01 -17.58 -0.53
N THR A 385 -41.51 -17.07 0.59
CA THR A 385 -42.17 -15.76 0.67
C THR A 385 -41.12 -14.67 0.90
N PRO A 386 -41.03 -13.65 0.02
CA PRO A 386 -40.08 -12.56 0.19
C PRO A 386 -40.24 -11.86 1.55
N GLY A 387 -39.14 -11.67 2.26
CA GLY A 387 -39.12 -10.99 3.56
C GLY A 387 -39.52 -11.84 4.77
N CYS A 388 -39.92 -13.11 4.58
CA CYS A 388 -40.25 -14.00 5.70
C CYS A 388 -39.01 -14.32 6.54
N GLY A 389 -39.05 -13.99 7.83
CA GLY A 389 -37.93 -14.10 8.75
C GLY A 389 -37.46 -15.55 8.96
N PRO A 390 -36.20 -15.78 9.41
CA PRO A 390 -35.67 -17.13 9.62
C PRO A 390 -36.43 -17.97 10.66
N ALA A 391 -37.07 -17.31 11.63
CA ALA A 391 -37.85 -17.93 12.72
C ALA A 391 -39.38 -17.78 12.52
N GLU A 392 -39.82 -17.51 11.30
CA GLU A 392 -41.23 -17.34 10.94
C GLU A 392 -41.71 -18.48 10.05
N HIS A 393 -42.98 -18.87 10.23
CA HIS A 393 -43.64 -19.85 9.37
C HIS A 393 -43.81 -19.29 7.95
N ASP A 394 -43.39 -20.08 6.95
CA ASP A 394 -43.56 -19.76 5.54
C ASP A 394 -44.43 -20.85 4.87
N PRO A 395 -45.74 -20.62 4.69
CA PRO A 395 -46.64 -21.61 4.11
C PRO A 395 -46.36 -21.88 2.63
N LYS A 396 -45.52 -21.08 1.96
CA LYS A 396 -45.13 -21.30 0.56
C LYS A 396 -44.11 -22.43 0.41
N VAL A 397 -43.40 -22.80 1.48
CA VAL A 397 -42.40 -23.87 1.44
C VAL A 397 -43.11 -25.22 1.39
N PRO A 398 -42.89 -26.06 0.35
CA PRO A 398 -43.57 -27.33 0.24
C PRO A 398 -43.22 -28.30 1.37
N GLU A 399 -44.21 -29.04 1.86
CA GLU A 399 -44.04 -30.06 2.91
C GLU A 399 -42.96 -31.09 2.57
N ALA A 400 -42.86 -31.51 1.30
CA ALA A 400 -41.79 -32.42 0.86
C ALA A 400 -40.37 -31.85 1.09
N VAL A 401 -40.20 -30.52 0.96
CA VAL A 401 -38.94 -29.84 1.23
C VAL A 401 -38.66 -29.80 2.73
N ILE A 402 -39.66 -29.47 3.55
CA ILE A 402 -39.56 -29.52 5.01
C ILE A 402 -39.13 -30.91 5.48
N SER A 403 -39.85 -31.94 5.07
CA SER A 403 -39.55 -33.34 5.43
C SER A 403 -38.14 -33.75 5.01
N ARG A 404 -37.68 -33.36 3.81
CA ARG A 404 -36.29 -33.58 3.36
C ARG A 404 -35.27 -32.90 4.28
N GLU A 405 -35.48 -31.63 4.62
CA GLU A 405 -34.53 -30.85 5.43
C GLU A 405 -34.48 -31.30 6.90
N VAL A 406 -35.62 -31.68 7.48
CA VAL A 406 -35.68 -32.29 8.81
C VAL A 406 -34.87 -33.60 8.84
N ASN A 407 -35.08 -34.47 7.85
CA ASN A 407 -34.35 -35.74 7.76
C ASN A 407 -32.85 -35.52 7.53
N TYR A 408 -32.48 -34.54 6.71
CA TYR A 408 -31.07 -34.17 6.51
C TYR A 408 -30.42 -33.69 7.82
N ALA A 409 -31.10 -32.83 8.58
CA ALA A 409 -30.59 -32.40 9.88
C ALA A 409 -30.39 -33.58 10.84
N LYS A 410 -31.40 -34.46 10.96
CA LYS A 410 -31.33 -35.70 11.78
C LYS A 410 -30.13 -36.57 11.44
N GLU A 411 -29.92 -36.82 10.15
CA GLU A 411 -28.79 -37.61 9.66
C GLU A 411 -27.46 -37.00 10.12
N LYS A 412 -27.28 -35.67 9.95
CA LYS A 412 -26.04 -35.00 10.33
C LYS A 412 -25.85 -34.85 11.84
N MET A 413 -26.95 -34.75 12.61
CA MET A 413 -26.91 -34.79 14.08
C MET A 413 -26.38 -36.11 14.60
N ALA A 414 -26.77 -37.24 14.00
CA ALA A 414 -26.27 -38.55 14.39
C ALA A 414 -24.75 -38.69 14.22
N LEU A 415 -24.16 -38.03 13.21
CA LEU A 415 -22.72 -38.03 12.97
C LEU A 415 -21.93 -37.22 14.02
N ALA A 416 -22.50 -36.10 14.47
CA ALA A 416 -21.87 -35.23 15.46
C ALA A 416 -22.91 -34.65 16.43
N PRO A 417 -23.35 -35.41 17.44
CA PRO A 417 -24.46 -35.01 18.32
C PRO A 417 -24.24 -33.67 19.03
N GLN A 418 -23.00 -33.36 19.40
CA GLN A 418 -22.61 -32.12 20.08
C GLN A 418 -22.29 -30.95 19.12
N ASN A 419 -22.52 -31.10 17.81
CA ASN A 419 -22.37 -30.02 16.83
C ASN A 419 -23.61 -29.12 16.84
N GLN A 420 -23.46 -27.85 17.19
CA GLN A 420 -24.58 -26.91 17.29
C GLN A 420 -25.26 -26.59 15.96
N SER A 421 -24.52 -26.58 14.84
CA SER A 421 -25.03 -26.13 13.53
C SER A 421 -26.31 -26.86 13.08
N PRO A 422 -26.36 -28.22 13.06
CA PRO A 422 -27.59 -28.92 12.68
C PRO A 422 -28.74 -28.77 13.68
N TRP A 423 -28.48 -28.55 14.98
CA TRP A 423 -29.54 -28.23 15.96
C TRP A 423 -30.19 -26.88 15.67
N ASN A 424 -29.37 -25.86 15.41
CA ASN A 424 -29.87 -24.54 15.02
C ASN A 424 -30.62 -24.61 13.68
N TYR A 425 -30.10 -25.38 12.73
CA TYR A 425 -30.74 -25.61 11.44
C TYR A 425 -32.12 -26.28 11.60
N LEU A 426 -32.21 -27.36 12.39
CA LEU A 426 -33.46 -28.05 12.65
C LEU A 426 -34.52 -27.10 13.22
N ARG A 427 -34.17 -26.31 14.24
CA ARG A 427 -35.08 -25.32 14.83
C ARG A 427 -35.61 -24.33 13.77
N ALA A 428 -34.74 -23.85 12.88
CA ALA A 428 -35.15 -22.94 11.82
C ALA A 428 -36.05 -23.61 10.76
N VAL A 429 -35.78 -24.87 10.40
CA VAL A 429 -36.64 -25.67 9.50
C VAL A 429 -38.02 -25.88 10.11
N LEU A 430 -38.10 -26.22 11.41
CA LEU A 430 -39.37 -26.40 12.11
C LEU A 430 -40.15 -25.09 12.20
N ALA A 431 -39.48 -23.97 12.50
CA ALA A 431 -40.10 -22.65 12.47
C ALA A 431 -40.68 -22.33 11.09
N LYS A 432 -39.93 -22.56 10.01
CA LYS A 432 -40.42 -22.40 8.62
C LYS A 432 -41.62 -23.29 8.32
N ALA A 433 -41.63 -24.50 8.85
CA ALA A 433 -42.74 -25.45 8.73
C ALA A 433 -43.98 -25.08 9.59
N GLY A 434 -43.87 -24.13 10.51
CA GLY A 434 -44.91 -23.88 11.51
C GLY A 434 -45.10 -25.05 12.47
N ARG A 435 -44.07 -25.88 12.64
CA ARG A 435 -44.07 -27.05 13.53
C ARG A 435 -43.50 -26.66 14.90
N LYS A 436 -44.15 -27.15 15.94
CA LYS A 436 -43.63 -27.06 17.32
C LYS A 436 -42.41 -27.97 17.50
N LEU A 437 -41.59 -27.68 18.50
CA LEU A 437 -40.38 -28.45 18.76
C LEU A 437 -40.70 -29.88 19.22
N GLU A 438 -41.87 -30.07 19.85
CA GLU A 438 -42.39 -31.38 20.28
C GLU A 438 -42.44 -32.41 19.14
N SER A 439 -42.54 -31.98 17.88
CA SER A 439 -42.56 -32.92 16.74
C SER A 439 -41.27 -33.72 16.59
N GLU A 440 -40.19 -33.27 17.21
CA GLU A 440 -38.87 -33.92 17.19
C GLU A 440 -38.34 -34.23 18.59
N GLU A 441 -39.23 -34.37 19.58
CA GLU A 441 -38.89 -34.75 20.95
C GLU A 441 -38.13 -36.08 21.01
N ALA A 442 -38.67 -37.14 20.39
CA ALA A 442 -38.08 -38.48 20.40
C ALA A 442 -36.64 -38.52 19.84
N LEU A 443 -36.33 -37.63 18.88
CA LEU A 443 -34.98 -37.46 18.37
C LEU A 443 -34.05 -36.93 19.47
N ALA A 444 -34.47 -35.87 20.17
CA ALA A 444 -33.67 -35.23 21.21
C ALA A 444 -33.49 -36.14 22.44
N GLU A 445 -34.54 -36.86 22.84
CA GLU A 445 -34.48 -37.88 23.90
C GLU A 445 -33.47 -38.99 23.58
N GLY A 446 -33.30 -39.36 22.30
CA GLY A 446 -32.29 -40.34 21.89
C GLY A 446 -30.84 -39.98 22.24
N PHE A 447 -30.57 -38.72 22.60
CA PHE A 447 -29.25 -38.24 23.03
C PHE A 447 -29.10 -38.05 24.54
N VAL A 448 -30.15 -38.31 25.33
CA VAL A 448 -30.18 -38.10 26.78
C VAL A 448 -30.80 -39.31 27.48
N SER A 449 -30.13 -39.88 28.47
CA SER A 449 -30.65 -41.00 29.27
C SER A 449 -30.33 -40.82 30.75
N GLY A 450 -31.25 -41.22 31.64
CA GLY A 450 -31.03 -41.16 33.09
C GLY A 450 -30.81 -39.74 33.62
N LEU A 451 -31.44 -38.72 33.02
CA LEU A 451 -31.19 -37.33 33.40
C LEU A 451 -31.50 -37.10 34.89
N GLY A 452 -30.51 -36.57 35.63
CA GLY A 452 -30.63 -36.36 37.07
C GLY A 452 -30.46 -37.62 37.94
N THR A 453 -30.14 -38.78 37.37
CA THR A 453 -29.81 -40.01 38.13
C THR A 453 -28.30 -40.29 38.13
N ASP A 454 -27.87 -41.30 38.88
CA ASP A 454 -26.47 -41.74 38.91
C ASP A 454 -26.01 -42.33 37.56
N GLU A 455 -26.95 -42.79 36.72
CA GLU A 455 -26.73 -43.31 35.36
C GLU A 455 -26.85 -42.24 34.25
N GLU A 456 -26.80 -40.96 34.61
CA GLU A 456 -26.96 -39.85 33.66
C GLU A 456 -25.92 -39.89 32.51
N SER A 457 -26.42 -40.02 31.28
CA SER A 457 -25.65 -39.95 30.05
C SER A 457 -26.26 -38.93 29.09
N VAL A 458 -25.48 -37.91 28.75
CA VAL A 458 -25.86 -36.88 27.79
C VAL A 458 -24.83 -36.86 26.67
N LYS A 459 -25.27 -37.25 25.47
CA LYS A 459 -24.44 -37.22 24.26
C LYS A 459 -24.40 -35.82 23.62
N SER A 460 -25.38 -34.99 23.94
CA SER A 460 -25.47 -33.62 23.45
C SER A 460 -26.12 -32.67 24.46
N SER A 461 -25.39 -31.64 24.86
CA SER A 461 -25.96 -30.52 25.63
C SER A 461 -26.96 -29.71 24.81
N HIS A 462 -26.85 -29.70 23.47
CA HIS A 462 -27.84 -29.07 22.60
C HIS A 462 -29.18 -29.83 22.60
N ALA A 463 -29.14 -31.15 22.78
CA ALA A 463 -30.36 -31.93 23.00
C ALA A 463 -31.05 -31.55 24.33
N LEU A 464 -30.29 -31.29 25.40
CA LEU A 464 -30.86 -30.80 26.66
C LEU A 464 -31.52 -29.42 26.52
N ASP A 465 -30.87 -28.49 25.81
CA ASP A 465 -31.46 -27.17 25.52
C ASP A 465 -32.72 -27.30 24.65
N TYR A 466 -32.73 -28.22 23.68
CA TYR A 466 -33.91 -28.54 22.88
C TYR A 466 -35.05 -29.11 23.72
N LEU A 467 -34.76 -30.12 24.56
CA LEU A 467 -35.75 -30.73 25.45
C LEU A 467 -36.29 -29.76 26.50
N ALA A 468 -35.46 -28.83 26.99
CA ALA A 468 -35.92 -27.78 27.89
C ALA A 468 -37.02 -26.91 27.25
N ASP A 469 -36.89 -26.59 25.96
CA ASP A 469 -37.93 -25.88 25.21
C ASP A 469 -39.17 -26.75 24.97
N VAL A 470 -38.98 -28.00 24.56
CA VAL A 470 -40.10 -28.96 24.33
C VAL A 470 -40.95 -29.11 25.60
N TYR A 471 -40.33 -29.42 26.74
CA TYR A 471 -41.05 -29.60 28.00
C TYR A 471 -41.70 -28.30 28.46
N ALA A 472 -41.08 -27.14 28.22
CA ALA A 472 -41.70 -25.85 28.50
C ALA A 472 -42.94 -25.59 27.62
N GLU A 473 -42.88 -25.89 26.32
CA GLU A 473 -44.01 -25.78 25.38
C GLU A 473 -45.18 -26.71 25.76
N GLN A 474 -44.88 -27.88 26.31
CA GLN A 474 -45.86 -28.85 26.80
C GLN A 474 -46.43 -28.48 28.19
N GLY A 475 -45.81 -27.54 28.90
CA GLY A 475 -46.18 -27.16 30.26
C GLY A 475 -45.58 -28.02 31.38
N ASP A 476 -44.67 -28.96 31.06
CA ASP A 476 -43.90 -29.75 32.02
C ASP A 476 -42.71 -28.92 32.55
N LYS A 477 -43.02 -27.95 33.41
CA LYS A 477 -42.05 -27.01 33.98
C LYS A 477 -40.95 -27.71 34.79
N ASP A 478 -41.28 -28.85 35.42
CA ASP A 478 -40.33 -29.58 36.26
C ASP A 478 -39.25 -30.27 35.41
N LYS A 479 -39.64 -30.97 34.32
CA LYS A 479 -38.65 -31.53 33.38
C LYS A 479 -37.86 -30.45 32.66
N ALA A 480 -38.52 -29.38 32.22
CA ALA A 480 -37.84 -28.25 31.57
C ALA A 480 -36.78 -27.65 32.51
N ARG A 481 -37.13 -27.43 33.78
CA ARG A 481 -36.21 -26.93 34.79
C ARG A 481 -35.08 -27.92 35.07
N LEU A 482 -35.35 -29.22 35.11
CA LEU A 482 -34.32 -30.24 35.27
C LEU A 482 -33.31 -30.18 34.12
N CYS A 483 -33.74 -30.12 32.85
CA CYS A 483 -32.85 -29.97 31.71
C CYS A 483 -31.93 -28.75 31.83
N LEU A 484 -32.50 -27.59 32.16
CA LEU A 484 -31.73 -26.35 32.37
C LEU A 484 -30.75 -26.49 33.55
N GLN A 485 -31.18 -27.14 34.64
CA GLN A 485 -30.33 -27.39 35.81
C GLN A 485 -29.11 -28.22 35.46
N ARG A 486 -29.32 -29.32 34.74
CA ARG A 486 -28.21 -30.18 34.32
C ARG A 486 -27.27 -29.46 33.35
N LEU A 487 -27.76 -28.52 32.54
CA LEU A 487 -26.91 -27.65 31.72
C LEU A 487 -25.99 -26.79 32.60
N TRP A 488 -26.49 -26.03 33.57
CA TRP A 488 -25.59 -25.16 34.37
C TRP A 488 -24.72 -25.91 35.38
N GLU A 489 -25.15 -27.06 35.89
CA GLU A 489 -24.39 -27.80 36.91
C GLU A 489 -23.29 -28.65 36.31
N LYS A 490 -23.50 -29.19 35.10
CA LYS A 490 -22.61 -30.24 34.56
C LYS A 490 -22.28 -30.09 33.08
N TRP A 491 -23.29 -29.92 32.22
CA TRP A 491 -23.10 -30.13 30.78
C TRP A 491 -22.69 -28.88 30.00
N ASP A 492 -22.92 -27.69 30.57
CA ASP A 492 -22.56 -26.40 29.98
C ASP A 492 -22.44 -25.28 31.05
N PRO A 493 -21.55 -25.44 32.04
CA PRO A 493 -21.44 -24.51 33.17
C PRO A 493 -20.94 -23.11 32.76
N ILE A 494 -20.29 -22.98 31.60
CA ILE A 494 -19.83 -21.67 31.07
C ILE A 494 -21.00 -20.68 30.85
N ARG A 495 -22.20 -21.19 30.58
CA ARG A 495 -23.44 -20.40 30.41
C ARG A 495 -24.36 -20.50 31.63
N GLU A 496 -23.84 -20.82 32.81
CA GLU A 496 -24.63 -20.95 34.05
C GLU A 496 -25.61 -19.80 34.27
N GLY A 497 -25.14 -18.55 34.16
CA GLY A 497 -25.99 -17.37 34.33
C GLY A 497 -27.16 -17.33 33.33
N TYR A 498 -26.92 -17.73 32.08
CA TYR A 498 -27.95 -17.80 31.04
C TYR A 498 -29.00 -18.89 31.35
N TRP A 499 -28.56 -20.08 31.76
CA TRP A 499 -29.49 -21.17 32.08
C TRP A 499 -30.30 -20.91 33.33
N LYS A 500 -29.70 -20.31 34.37
CA LYS A 500 -30.41 -19.86 35.57
C LYS A 500 -31.45 -18.80 35.22
N TYR A 501 -31.10 -17.84 34.36
CA TYR A 501 -32.06 -16.87 33.83
C TYR A 501 -33.22 -17.56 33.09
N ARG A 502 -32.92 -18.49 32.18
CA ARG A 502 -33.94 -19.27 31.47
C ARG A 502 -34.86 -20.05 32.43
N ALA A 503 -34.31 -20.64 33.48
CA ALA A 503 -35.09 -21.37 34.48
C ALA A 503 -35.99 -20.47 35.33
N GLN A 504 -35.65 -19.18 35.48
CA GLN A 504 -36.53 -18.18 36.10
C GLN A 504 -37.69 -17.80 35.17
N GLN A 505 -37.51 -17.85 33.85
CA GLN A 505 -38.59 -17.58 32.87
C GLN A 505 -39.62 -18.70 32.78
N LEU A 506 -39.34 -19.89 33.33
CA LEU A 506 -40.31 -20.97 33.44
C LEU A 506 -41.34 -20.75 34.56
N ALA A 507 -41.11 -19.78 35.46
CA ALA A 507 -41.93 -19.54 36.66
C ALA A 507 -43.41 -19.29 36.35
#